data_AF-A0A4Q1HI98-F1
#
_entry.id   AF-A0A4Q1HI98-F1
#
_cell.length_a   1.000
_cell.length_b   1.000
_cell.length_c   1.000
_cell.angle_alpha   90.00
_cell.angle_beta   90.00
_cell.angle_gamma   90.00
#
_symmetry.space_group_name_H-M   'P 1'
#
loop_
_entity.id
_entity.type
_entity.pdbx_description
1 polymer ?
#
loop_
_entity_poly.entity_id
_entity_poly.type
_entity_poly.pdbx_seq_one_letter_code
_entity_poly.pdbx_strand_id
1 'polypeptide(L)'
;MFRWLLFLPRTGRHRWSARWLPMVFACLTSLAACGSDVNILTVPSEGEANEVMSALLNNGIAPSRTATKAGIVIAVPGASVGGALEVLRQAGLPRESFQGLGRTFQKEGMISSPVEERALYVHALSQELANTLSKIDGVVVARVHVVLPEPAGVDRVATPAKAGVFIKYHAEQPLDAVLPQLRTLVTHAIPGLNAENVSIALVPAASAKEPVKRPQTKDVWGVMVAPDSVAKMEFVVTGLMAAALLSMGAGGLFWWRHVRRARKRRGGGTASGGAAFAGGDQDRAVRA
;
A
#
# COMPACT_ATOMS: atom_id res chain seq x y z
N MET A 1 6.25 -30.79 71.07
CA MET A 1 5.16 -29.88 71.51
C MET A 1 5.21 -28.64 70.62
N PHE A 2 4.61 -28.53 69.43
CA PHE A 2 3.28 -28.84 68.89
C PHE A 2 2.12 -28.01 69.47
N ARG A 3 1.96 -26.76 68.99
CA ARG A 3 0.73 -26.15 68.45
C ARG A 3 0.93 -24.64 68.37
N TRP A 4 0.65 -24.06 67.21
CA TRP A 4 0.18 -22.68 66.94
C TRP A 4 0.71 -22.22 65.58
N LEU A 5 -0.02 -22.58 64.51
CA LEU A 5 -0.06 -21.83 63.26
C LEU A 5 -1.35 -22.24 62.52
N LEU A 6 -2.44 -21.61 62.97
CA LEU A 6 -3.69 -21.49 62.24
C LEU A 6 -3.68 -20.13 61.53
N PHE A 7 -4.37 -20.06 60.40
CA PHE A 7 -4.56 -18.93 59.48
C PHE A 7 -3.50 -18.71 58.39
N LEU A 8 -3.57 -19.54 57.34
CA LEU A 8 -3.43 -19.04 55.97
C LEU A 8 -4.80 -19.06 55.29
N PRO A 9 -5.19 -17.98 54.58
CA PRO A 9 -6.46 -17.90 53.88
C PRO A 9 -6.49 -18.87 52.71
N ARG A 10 -7.62 -19.55 52.59
CA ARG A 10 -7.98 -20.48 51.53
C ARG A 10 -8.17 -19.68 50.23
N THR A 11 -7.13 -19.54 49.42
CA THR A 11 -7.24 -18.88 48.11
C THR A 11 -8.09 -19.74 47.17
N GLY A 12 -9.29 -19.24 46.91
CA GLY A 12 -10.25 -19.84 45.99
C GLY A 12 -9.66 -19.95 44.60
N ARG A 13 -9.89 -21.11 43.96
CA ARG A 13 -9.55 -21.40 42.57
C ARG A 13 -10.12 -20.31 41.65
N HIS A 14 -9.27 -19.40 41.22
CA HIS A 14 -9.59 -18.35 40.25
C HIS A 14 -9.80 -18.97 38.86
N ARG A 15 -11.03 -19.45 38.59
CA ARG A 15 -11.51 -19.99 37.30
C ARG A 15 -11.70 -18.91 36.22
N TRP A 16 -11.15 -17.71 36.41
CA TRP A 16 -11.41 -16.53 35.59
C TRP A 16 -10.42 -16.33 34.44
N SER A 17 -9.31 -17.07 34.34
CA SER A 17 -8.30 -16.82 33.29
C SER A 17 -8.56 -17.52 31.95
N ALA A 18 -9.33 -18.61 31.91
CA ALA A 18 -9.48 -19.41 30.68
C ALA A 18 -10.51 -18.87 29.67
N ARG A 19 -11.47 -18.03 30.11
CA ARG A 19 -12.54 -17.49 29.23
C ARG A 19 -12.12 -16.26 28.42
N TRP A 20 -11.05 -15.60 28.82
CA TRP A 20 -10.55 -14.38 28.18
C TRP A 20 -9.51 -14.67 27.11
N LEU A 21 -8.88 -15.87 27.13
CA LEU A 21 -7.93 -16.31 26.12
C LEU A 21 -8.47 -16.24 24.68
N PRO A 22 -9.67 -16.77 24.34
CA PRO A 22 -10.18 -16.71 22.97
C PRO A 22 -10.53 -15.28 22.54
N MET A 23 -10.92 -14.40 23.48
CA MET A 23 -11.24 -13.00 23.20
C MET A 23 -9.97 -12.16 22.96
N VAL A 24 -8.93 -12.38 23.76
CA VAL A 24 -7.60 -11.79 23.53
C VAL A 24 -7.00 -12.31 22.22
N PHE A 25 -7.24 -13.58 21.90
CA PHE A 25 -6.74 -14.20 20.69
C PHE A 25 -7.44 -13.67 19.42
N ALA A 26 -8.77 -13.54 19.44
CA ALA A 26 -9.54 -12.90 18.38
C ALA A 26 -9.13 -11.43 18.18
N CYS A 27 -8.84 -10.72 19.27
CA CYS A 27 -8.33 -9.34 19.22
C CYS A 27 -6.93 -9.27 18.58
N LEU A 28 -6.05 -10.25 18.87
CA LEU A 28 -4.71 -10.34 18.29
C LEU A 28 -4.74 -10.60 16.78
N THR A 29 -5.67 -11.45 16.32
CA THR A 29 -5.84 -11.74 14.88
C THR A 29 -6.38 -10.55 14.10
N SER A 30 -7.23 -9.73 14.72
CA SER A 30 -7.72 -8.48 14.13
C SER A 30 -6.60 -7.45 13.94
N LEU A 31 -5.58 -7.46 14.81
CA LEU A 31 -4.46 -6.51 14.75
C LEU A 31 -3.47 -6.82 13.62
N ALA A 32 -3.36 -8.08 13.18
CA ALA A 32 -2.44 -8.48 12.11
C ALA A 32 -2.95 -8.14 10.70
N ALA A 33 -4.21 -7.70 10.56
CA ALA A 33 -4.83 -7.36 9.28
C ALA A 33 -4.62 -5.90 8.85
N CYS A 34 -3.99 -5.06 9.67
CA CYS A 34 -3.59 -3.71 9.25
C CYS A 34 -2.39 -3.80 8.30
N GLY A 35 -2.67 -3.89 7.00
CA GLY A 35 -1.68 -3.67 5.97
C GLY A 35 -1.11 -2.25 6.09
N SER A 36 0.20 -2.12 5.99
CA SER A 36 0.86 -0.82 6.00
C SER A 36 0.69 -0.15 4.64
N ASP A 37 0.04 1.01 4.62
CA ASP A 37 0.08 1.91 3.48
C ASP A 37 1.49 2.47 3.33
N VAL A 38 1.99 2.51 2.10
CA VAL A 38 3.31 3.03 1.74
C VAL A 38 3.13 4.32 0.97
N ASN A 39 3.83 5.37 1.40
CA ASN A 39 3.81 6.66 0.74
C ASN A 39 4.54 6.56 -0.60
N ILE A 40 3.87 6.92 -1.70
CA ILE A 40 4.43 6.86 -3.06
C ILE A 40 4.83 8.24 -3.59
N LEU A 41 4.07 9.28 -3.27
CA LEU A 41 4.20 10.60 -3.86
C LEU A 41 3.66 11.67 -2.91
N THR A 42 4.30 12.83 -2.90
CA THR A 42 3.79 14.05 -2.27
C THR A 42 3.60 15.10 -3.35
N VAL A 43 2.36 15.60 -3.50
CA VAL A 43 2.02 16.62 -4.49
C VAL A 43 1.67 17.94 -3.79
N PRO A 44 2.09 19.10 -4.32
CA PRO A 44 1.81 20.40 -3.71
C PRO A 44 0.39 20.90 -3.97
N SER A 45 -0.28 20.42 -5.03
CA SER A 45 -1.59 20.93 -5.46
C SER A 45 -2.70 19.90 -5.28
N GLU A 46 -3.91 20.37 -4.96
CA GLU A 46 -5.09 19.52 -4.81
C GLU A 46 -5.58 18.95 -6.15
N GLY A 47 -5.48 19.73 -7.23
CA GLY A 47 -5.82 19.27 -8.57
C GLY A 47 -4.97 18.07 -8.99
N GLU A 48 -3.66 18.15 -8.82
CA GLU A 48 -2.74 17.05 -9.11
C GLU A 48 -2.98 15.83 -8.21
N ALA A 49 -3.33 16.05 -6.93
CA ALA A 49 -3.72 14.97 -6.04
C ALA A 49 -4.95 14.22 -6.54
N ASN A 50 -5.96 14.95 -7.03
CA ASN A 50 -7.18 14.37 -7.58
C ASN A 50 -6.92 13.61 -8.89
N GLU A 51 -6.01 14.09 -9.73
CA GLU A 51 -5.59 13.38 -10.95
C GLU A 51 -4.90 12.04 -10.61
N VAL A 52 -3.95 12.06 -9.68
CA VAL A 52 -3.25 10.85 -9.20
C VAL A 52 -4.24 9.87 -8.57
N MET A 53 -5.15 10.37 -7.72
CA MET A 53 -6.21 9.59 -7.10
C MET A 53 -7.08 8.90 -8.15
N SER A 54 -7.53 9.64 -9.16
CA SER A 54 -8.39 9.13 -10.23
C SER A 54 -7.67 8.09 -11.08
N ALA A 55 -6.40 8.31 -11.43
CA ALA A 55 -5.60 7.36 -12.20
C ALA A 55 -5.44 6.02 -11.46
N LEU A 56 -5.18 6.05 -10.15
CA LEU A 56 -5.04 4.85 -9.33
C LEU A 56 -6.37 4.11 -9.14
N LEU A 57 -7.44 4.85 -8.82
CA LEU A 57 -8.78 4.28 -8.62
C LEU A 57 -9.32 3.62 -9.90
N ASN A 58 -9.12 4.24 -11.06
CA ASN A 58 -9.52 3.68 -12.36
C ASN A 58 -8.80 2.36 -12.69
N ASN A 59 -7.63 2.13 -12.10
CA ASN A 59 -6.86 0.90 -12.24
C ASN A 59 -7.08 -0.09 -11.07
N GLY A 60 -8.10 0.15 -10.24
CA GLY A 60 -8.49 -0.74 -9.13
C GLY A 60 -7.54 -0.72 -7.93
N ILE A 61 -6.67 0.28 -7.84
CA ILE A 61 -5.80 0.51 -6.68
C ILE A 61 -6.54 1.50 -5.78
N ALA A 62 -6.67 1.20 -4.49
CA ALA A 62 -7.30 2.08 -3.50
C ALA A 62 -6.23 2.91 -2.77
N PRO A 63 -5.85 4.11 -3.26
CA PRO A 63 -4.96 5.00 -2.54
C PRO A 63 -5.63 5.66 -1.33
N SER A 64 -4.81 6.00 -0.34
CA SER A 64 -5.13 6.86 0.79
C SER A 64 -4.45 8.22 0.59
N ARG A 65 -5.11 9.30 1.05
CA ARG A 65 -4.56 10.66 1.00
C ARG A 65 -4.45 11.27 2.39
N THR A 66 -3.32 11.90 2.67
CA THR A 66 -3.09 12.63 3.92
C THR A 66 -2.59 14.03 3.61
N ALA A 67 -3.32 15.06 4.05
CA ALA A 67 -2.88 16.44 3.92
C ALA A 67 -1.78 16.75 4.95
N THR A 68 -0.67 17.29 4.50
CA THR A 68 0.46 17.71 5.35
C THR A 68 0.86 19.15 5.05
N LYS A 69 1.72 19.75 5.89
CA LYS A 69 2.24 21.11 5.65
C LYS A 69 3.08 21.23 4.36
N ALA A 70 3.65 20.12 3.89
CA ALA A 70 4.48 20.08 2.68
C ALA A 70 3.69 19.78 1.40
N GLY A 71 2.39 19.46 1.51
CA GLY A 71 1.56 19.03 0.39
C GLY A 71 0.67 17.85 0.77
N ILE A 72 0.02 17.27 -0.23
CA ILE A 72 -0.85 16.10 -0.08
C ILE A 72 0.00 14.86 -0.35
N VAL A 73 0.11 14.00 0.66
CA VAL A 73 0.81 12.71 0.56
C VAL A 73 -0.19 11.66 0.11
N ILE A 74 0.16 10.93 -0.93
CA ILE A 74 -0.62 9.81 -1.47
C ILE A 74 0.10 8.52 -1.11
N ALA A 75 -0.63 7.62 -0.48
CA ALA A 75 -0.16 6.32 -0.04
C ALA A 75 -1.00 5.21 -0.68
N VAL A 76 -0.40 4.05 -0.91
CA VAL A 76 -1.08 2.86 -1.45
C VAL A 76 -0.75 1.64 -0.62
N PRO A 77 -1.57 0.59 -0.62
CA PRO A 77 -1.23 -0.67 0.03
C PRO A 77 0.11 -1.18 -0.48
N GLY A 78 1.00 -1.64 0.42
CA GLY A 78 2.35 -2.09 0.05
C GLY A 78 2.40 -3.11 -1.10
N ALA A 79 1.40 -4.00 -1.18
CA ALA A 79 1.27 -4.98 -2.25
C ALA A 79 1.00 -4.37 -3.65
N SER A 80 0.54 -3.12 -3.72
CA SER A 80 0.14 -2.44 -4.96
C SER A 80 1.13 -1.38 -5.43
N VAL A 81 2.25 -1.16 -4.73
CA VAL A 81 3.23 -0.09 -5.04
C VAL A 81 3.77 -0.20 -6.46
N GLY A 82 4.17 -1.41 -6.90
CA GLY A 82 4.69 -1.61 -8.25
C GLY A 82 3.67 -1.29 -9.35
N GLY A 83 2.43 -1.74 -9.18
CA GLY A 83 1.34 -1.43 -10.09
C GLY A 83 0.97 0.06 -10.08
N ALA A 84 0.98 0.69 -8.90
CA ALA A 84 0.70 2.13 -8.75
C ALA A 84 1.73 2.97 -9.51
N LEU A 85 3.03 2.71 -9.35
CA LEU A 85 4.07 3.44 -10.05
C LEU A 85 3.99 3.28 -11.57
N GLU A 86 3.65 2.08 -12.05
CA GLU A 86 3.47 1.85 -13.49
C GLU A 86 2.27 2.61 -14.05
N VAL A 87 1.13 2.61 -13.34
CA VAL A 87 -0.05 3.40 -13.71
C VAL A 87 0.27 4.89 -13.79
N LEU A 88 0.99 5.44 -12.81
CA LEU A 88 1.38 6.85 -12.82
C LEU A 88 2.31 7.18 -13.99
N ARG A 89 3.32 6.33 -14.25
CA ARG A 89 4.25 6.50 -15.38
C ARG A 89 3.53 6.46 -16.73
N GLN A 90 2.56 5.57 -16.88
CA GLN A 90 1.74 5.47 -18.09
C GLN A 90 0.91 6.74 -18.28
N ALA A 91 0.24 7.20 -17.22
CA ALA A 91 -0.53 8.44 -17.18
C ALA A 91 0.32 9.72 -17.31
N GLY A 92 1.65 9.63 -17.18
CA GLY A 92 2.54 10.80 -17.21
C GLY A 92 2.44 11.65 -15.95
N LEU A 93 2.12 11.03 -14.82
CA LEU A 93 2.02 11.66 -13.50
C LEU A 93 3.28 11.38 -12.65
N PRO A 94 3.67 12.30 -11.75
CA PRO A 94 3.13 13.66 -11.58
C PRO A 94 3.39 14.54 -12.81
N ARG A 95 2.49 15.47 -13.11
CA ARG A 95 2.70 16.39 -14.24
C ARG A 95 3.89 17.28 -13.91
N GLU A 96 4.76 17.53 -14.90
CA GLU A 96 5.74 18.60 -14.74
C GLU A 96 4.99 19.92 -14.48
N SER A 97 5.21 20.52 -13.31
CA SER A 97 4.69 21.86 -13.04
C SER A 97 5.39 22.84 -13.98
N PHE A 98 4.61 23.51 -14.83
CA PHE A 98 5.11 24.63 -15.63
C PHE A 98 5.52 25.75 -14.67
N GLN A 99 6.81 25.93 -14.47
CA GLN A 99 7.30 27.00 -13.62
C GLN A 99 7.11 28.32 -14.38
N GLY A 100 6.20 29.17 -13.90
CA GLY A 100 6.16 30.55 -14.34
C GLY A 100 7.49 31.24 -14.04
N LEU A 101 7.97 32.06 -14.99
CA LEU A 101 9.23 32.82 -14.97
C LEU A 101 9.58 33.44 -13.61
N GLY A 102 8.57 33.82 -12.82
CA GLY A 102 8.73 34.44 -11.51
C GLY A 102 9.40 33.58 -10.44
N ARG A 103 9.49 32.25 -10.55
CA ARG A 103 10.09 31.41 -9.49
C ARG A 103 11.58 31.12 -9.68
N THR A 104 12.10 31.20 -10.90
CA THR A 104 13.51 30.85 -11.21
C THR A 104 14.43 32.07 -11.23
N PHE A 105 13.91 33.28 -11.46
CA PHE A 105 14.74 34.48 -11.69
C PHE A 105 14.46 35.65 -10.74
N GLN A 106 13.79 35.41 -9.62
CA GLN A 106 13.48 36.44 -8.61
C GLN A 106 14.71 37.04 -7.88
N LYS A 107 15.95 36.76 -8.29
CA LYS A 107 17.11 36.97 -7.42
C LYS A 107 18.29 37.80 -7.89
N GLU A 108 18.47 38.17 -9.15
CA GLU A 108 19.78 38.76 -9.53
C GLU A 108 19.67 40.02 -10.38
N GLY A 109 19.83 41.17 -9.72
CA GLY A 109 20.36 42.38 -10.34
C GLY A 109 19.33 43.41 -10.80
N MET A 110 19.60 44.68 -10.48
CA MET A 110 18.73 45.83 -10.78
C MET A 110 18.70 46.23 -12.28
N ILE A 111 19.34 45.45 -13.18
CA ILE A 111 19.37 45.65 -14.64
C ILE A 111 19.57 44.26 -15.31
N SER A 112 18.56 43.71 -15.99
CA SER A 112 18.69 42.45 -16.75
C SER A 112 19.62 42.63 -17.95
N SER A 113 20.48 41.64 -18.22
CA SER A 113 21.34 41.67 -19.41
C SER A 113 20.54 41.34 -20.69
N PRO A 114 20.93 41.84 -21.88
CA PRO A 114 20.25 41.48 -23.14
C PRO A 114 20.21 39.97 -23.42
N VAL A 115 21.22 39.23 -22.93
CA VAL A 115 21.29 37.76 -23.05
C VAL A 115 20.26 37.10 -22.14
N GLU A 116 20.07 37.63 -20.93
CA GLU A 116 19.10 37.15 -19.95
C GLU A 116 17.67 37.42 -20.41
N GLU A 117 17.35 38.64 -20.85
CA GLU A 117 16.02 38.98 -21.37
C GLU A 117 15.64 38.07 -22.54
N ARG A 118 16.61 37.79 -23.43
CA ARG A 118 16.41 36.84 -24.53
C ARG A 118 16.18 35.42 -24.05
N ALA A 119 16.97 34.93 -23.08
CA ALA A 119 16.78 33.59 -22.52
C ALA A 119 15.40 33.45 -21.85
N LEU A 120 14.96 34.49 -21.14
CA LEU A 120 13.63 34.57 -20.53
C LEU A 120 12.53 34.54 -21.59
N TYR A 121 12.67 35.33 -22.66
CA TYR A 121 11.72 35.35 -23.76
C TYR A 121 11.60 33.98 -24.46
N VAL A 122 12.72 33.32 -24.77
CA VAL A 122 12.73 31.97 -25.37
C VAL A 122 12.08 30.94 -24.44
N HIS A 123 12.38 31.01 -23.15
CA HIS A 123 11.79 30.10 -22.16
C HIS A 123 10.28 30.31 -22.06
N ALA A 124 9.83 31.56 -21.96
CA ALA A 124 8.42 31.93 -21.91
C ALA A 124 7.66 31.37 -23.12
N LEU A 125 8.21 31.59 -24.32
CA LEU A 125 7.62 31.11 -25.56
C LEU A 125 7.52 29.58 -25.61
N SER A 126 8.57 28.89 -25.14
CA SER A 126 8.61 27.43 -25.07
C SER A 126 7.57 26.87 -24.08
N GLN A 127 7.40 27.52 -22.92
CA GLN A 127 6.41 27.13 -21.92
C GLN A 127 4.98 27.38 -22.39
N GLU A 128 4.70 28.54 -23.00
CA GLU A 128 3.36 28.88 -23.49
C GLU A 128 2.91 27.93 -24.61
N LEU A 129 3.84 27.59 -25.51
CA LEU A 129 3.58 26.59 -26.54
C LEU A 129 3.36 25.19 -25.96
N ALA A 130 4.19 24.76 -25.00
CA ALA A 130 4.00 23.48 -24.33
C ALA A 130 2.64 23.40 -23.61
N ASN A 131 2.23 24.48 -22.94
CA ASN A 131 0.93 24.60 -22.27
C ASN A 131 -0.24 24.60 -23.27
N THR A 132 -0.08 25.23 -24.43
CA THR A 132 -1.12 25.23 -25.46
C THR A 132 -1.28 23.84 -26.08
N LEU A 133 -0.17 23.18 -26.43
CA LEU A 133 -0.18 21.85 -27.02
C LEU A 133 -0.66 20.77 -26.03
N SER A 134 -0.41 20.92 -24.73
CA SER A 134 -0.86 19.96 -23.71
C SER A 134 -2.37 19.98 -23.48
N LYS A 135 -3.08 21.02 -23.93
CA LYS A 135 -4.55 21.12 -23.86
C LYS A 135 -5.26 20.43 -25.01
N ILE A 136 -4.53 19.91 -25.98
CA ILE A 136 -5.09 19.23 -27.15
C ILE A 136 -5.51 17.82 -26.75
N ASP A 137 -6.71 17.41 -27.18
CA ASP A 137 -7.24 16.09 -26.90
C ASP A 137 -6.28 14.99 -27.40
N GLY A 138 -6.08 13.99 -26.56
CA GLY A 138 -5.14 12.90 -26.83
C GLY A 138 -3.68 13.21 -26.43
N VAL A 139 -3.31 14.45 -26.09
CA VAL A 139 -1.97 14.78 -25.61
C VAL A 139 -1.84 14.53 -24.11
N VAL A 140 -0.83 13.74 -23.73
CA VAL A 140 -0.49 13.44 -22.33
C VAL A 140 0.62 14.37 -21.84
N VAL A 141 1.66 14.54 -22.66
CA VAL A 141 2.82 15.39 -22.34
C VAL A 141 3.23 16.13 -23.60
N ALA A 142 3.48 17.43 -23.49
CA ALA A 142 4.06 18.24 -24.56
C ALA A 142 5.32 18.96 -24.04
N ARG A 143 6.41 18.90 -24.81
CA ARG A 143 7.62 19.71 -24.57
C ARG A 143 8.03 20.41 -25.85
N VAL A 144 8.43 21.65 -25.73
CA VAL A 144 8.83 22.48 -26.86
C VAL A 144 10.19 23.11 -26.56
N HIS A 145 11.10 23.01 -27.52
CA HIS A 145 12.39 23.67 -27.50
C HIS A 145 12.48 24.60 -28.69
N VAL A 146 12.62 25.89 -28.42
CA VAL A 146 12.69 26.94 -29.45
C VAL A 146 14.10 27.49 -29.55
N VAL A 147 14.58 27.63 -30.78
CA VAL A 147 15.78 28.40 -31.12
C VAL A 147 15.33 29.60 -31.93
N LEU A 148 15.52 30.79 -31.38
CA LEU A 148 15.18 32.05 -32.05
C LEU A 148 16.29 32.50 -32.99
N PRO A 149 15.96 33.20 -34.08
CA PRO A 149 16.94 33.61 -35.06
C PRO A 149 17.96 34.59 -34.47
N GLU A 150 19.22 34.41 -34.80
CA GLU A 150 20.28 35.35 -34.43
C GLU A 150 20.65 36.22 -35.63
N PRO A 151 20.70 37.56 -35.48
CA PRO A 151 21.16 38.43 -36.54
C PRO A 151 22.55 38.02 -37.01
N ALA A 152 22.77 38.04 -38.32
CA ALA A 152 24.10 37.84 -38.88
C ALA A 152 25.06 38.89 -38.30
N GLY A 153 26.18 38.43 -37.74
CA GLY A 153 27.30 39.31 -37.41
C GLY A 153 28.12 39.61 -38.66
N VAL A 154 29.09 40.52 -38.56
CA VAL A 154 29.99 40.89 -39.67
C VAL A 154 30.64 39.65 -40.33
N ASP A 155 30.99 38.62 -39.52
CA ASP A 155 31.59 37.36 -39.98
C ASP A 155 30.74 36.11 -39.67
N ARG A 156 29.45 36.27 -39.34
CA ARG A 156 28.58 35.15 -38.93
C ARG A 156 27.31 35.08 -39.76
N VAL A 157 27.05 33.91 -40.35
CA VAL A 157 25.76 33.61 -41.00
C VAL A 157 24.66 33.61 -39.94
N ALA A 158 23.50 34.19 -40.28
CA ALA A 158 22.34 34.19 -39.39
C ALA A 158 21.91 32.76 -39.05
N THR A 159 21.69 32.49 -37.76
CA THR A 159 21.10 31.22 -37.33
C THR A 159 19.61 31.26 -37.61
N PRO A 160 19.03 30.34 -38.42
CA PRO A 160 17.60 30.33 -38.68
C PRO A 160 16.83 29.89 -37.42
N ALA A 161 15.58 30.31 -37.31
CA ALA A 161 14.71 29.85 -36.24
C ALA A 161 14.41 28.35 -36.40
N LYS A 162 14.41 27.61 -35.30
CA LYS A 162 14.11 26.16 -35.26
C LYS A 162 13.23 25.82 -34.06
N ALA A 163 12.41 24.78 -34.21
CA ALA A 163 11.63 24.25 -33.12
C ALA A 163 11.64 22.72 -33.10
N GLY A 164 11.89 22.17 -31.91
CA GLY A 164 11.71 20.75 -31.60
C GLY A 164 10.51 20.58 -30.69
N VAL A 165 9.56 19.75 -31.11
CA VAL A 165 8.32 19.48 -30.36
C VAL A 165 8.27 17.99 -30.05
N PHE A 166 8.14 17.66 -28.78
CA PHE A 166 7.92 16.30 -28.31
C PHE A 166 6.50 16.18 -27.77
N ILE A 167 5.77 15.17 -28.24
CA ILE A 167 4.39 14.91 -27.81
C ILE A 167 4.24 13.43 -27.45
N LYS A 168 3.92 13.18 -26.19
CA LYS A 168 3.40 11.88 -25.74
C LYS A 168 1.88 11.91 -25.86
N TYR A 169 1.28 10.92 -26.53
CA TYR A 169 -0.16 10.90 -26.82
C TYR A 169 -0.82 9.56 -26.49
N HIS A 170 -2.14 9.55 -26.27
CA HIS A 170 -2.88 8.31 -26.05
C HIS A 170 -2.92 7.46 -27.32
N ALA A 171 -2.52 6.18 -27.24
CA ALA A 171 -2.49 5.29 -28.41
C ALA A 171 -3.88 5.07 -29.06
N GLU A 172 -4.96 5.27 -28.31
CA GLU A 172 -6.34 5.17 -28.80
C GLU A 172 -6.78 6.38 -29.65
N GLN A 173 -6.06 7.51 -29.56
CA GLN A 173 -6.33 8.74 -30.29
C GLN A 173 -5.06 9.19 -31.03
N PRO A 174 -4.78 8.64 -32.22
CA PRO A 174 -3.61 9.02 -32.99
C PRO A 174 -3.68 10.49 -33.44
N LEU A 175 -2.56 11.20 -33.32
CA LEU A 175 -2.44 12.61 -33.68
C LEU A 175 -2.09 12.85 -35.15
N ASP A 176 -1.96 11.80 -35.96
CA ASP A 176 -1.51 11.91 -37.37
C ASP A 176 -2.37 12.86 -38.21
N ALA A 177 -3.69 12.88 -37.96
CA ALA A 177 -4.63 13.74 -38.66
C ALA A 177 -4.47 15.23 -38.32
N VAL A 178 -4.03 15.55 -37.09
CA VAL A 178 -3.88 16.94 -36.61
C VAL A 178 -2.44 17.44 -36.72
N LEU A 179 -1.46 16.57 -37.01
CA LEU A 179 -0.04 16.93 -37.17
C LEU A 179 0.20 18.17 -38.06
N PRO A 180 -0.43 18.33 -39.24
CA PRO A 180 -0.23 19.53 -40.06
C PRO A 180 -0.69 20.81 -39.36
N GLN A 181 -1.77 20.74 -38.59
CA GLN A 181 -2.33 21.86 -37.82
C GLN A 181 -1.42 22.20 -36.65
N LEU A 182 -0.88 21.19 -35.95
CA LEU A 182 0.12 21.36 -34.90
C LEU A 182 1.38 22.05 -35.43
N ARG A 183 1.89 21.58 -36.58
CA ARG A 183 3.04 22.21 -37.24
C ARG A 183 2.75 23.67 -37.59
N THR A 184 1.57 23.94 -38.15
CA THR A 184 1.13 25.30 -38.52
C THR A 184 1.02 26.23 -37.31
N LEU A 185 0.47 25.73 -36.20
CA LEU A 185 0.36 26.47 -34.94
C LEU A 185 1.74 26.86 -34.41
N VAL A 186 2.68 25.90 -34.40
CA VAL A 186 4.05 26.14 -33.91
C VAL A 186 4.80 27.12 -34.81
N THR A 187 4.67 26.99 -36.13
CA THR A 187 5.31 27.95 -37.07
C THR A 187 4.82 29.37 -36.90
N HIS A 188 3.52 29.59 -36.70
CA HIS A 188 2.98 30.94 -36.56
C HIS A 188 3.22 31.55 -35.18
N ALA A 189 3.50 30.73 -34.17
CA ALA A 189 3.79 31.20 -32.82
C ALA A 189 5.23 31.72 -32.66
N ILE A 190 6.16 31.33 -33.53
CA ILE A 190 7.59 31.63 -33.38
C ILE A 190 8.05 32.57 -34.51
N PRO A 191 8.59 33.76 -34.19
CA PRO A 191 9.07 34.69 -35.21
C PRO A 191 10.17 34.09 -36.09
N GLY A 192 9.99 34.18 -37.41
CA GLY A 192 10.97 33.73 -38.41
C GLY A 192 11.10 32.20 -38.55
N LEU A 193 10.14 31.43 -38.01
CA LEU A 193 10.13 29.97 -38.11
C LEU A 193 9.40 29.48 -39.36
N ASN A 194 10.11 28.73 -40.20
CA ASN A 194 9.54 28.05 -41.35
C ASN A 194 9.09 26.63 -41.00
N ALA A 195 8.10 26.10 -41.72
CA ALA A 195 7.57 24.75 -41.51
C ALA A 195 8.60 23.62 -41.67
N GLU A 196 9.62 23.85 -42.51
CA GLU A 196 10.75 22.94 -42.73
C GLU A 196 11.67 22.81 -41.51
N ASN A 197 11.68 23.81 -40.62
CA ASN A 197 12.52 23.87 -39.42
C ASN A 197 11.77 23.42 -38.15
N VAL A 198 10.61 22.77 -38.31
CA VAL A 198 9.80 22.22 -37.21
C VAL A 198 9.86 20.70 -37.22
N SER A 199 10.53 20.14 -36.22
CA SER A 199 10.58 18.70 -35.99
C SER A 199 9.61 18.31 -34.88
N ILE A 200 8.66 17.42 -35.19
CA ILE A 200 7.67 16.92 -34.23
C ILE A 200 7.92 15.42 -34.03
N ALA A 201 8.23 15.03 -32.79
CA ALA A 201 8.37 13.63 -32.38
C ALA A 201 7.13 13.20 -31.61
N LEU A 202 6.39 12.24 -32.16
CA LEU A 202 5.23 11.64 -31.52
C LEU A 202 5.62 10.32 -30.86
N VAL A 203 5.22 10.13 -29.59
CA VAL A 203 5.41 8.88 -28.86
C VAL A 203 4.08 8.40 -28.26
N PRO A 204 3.59 7.21 -28.63
CA PRO A 204 2.37 6.68 -28.03
C PRO A 204 2.62 6.32 -26.56
N ALA A 205 1.71 6.71 -25.69
CA ALA A 205 1.61 6.22 -24.33
C ALA A 205 1.21 4.74 -24.37
N ALA A 206 1.87 3.90 -23.57
CA ALA A 206 1.47 2.51 -23.43
C ALA A 206 0.03 2.45 -22.91
N SER A 207 -0.90 1.89 -23.70
CA SER A 207 -2.27 1.65 -23.26
C SER A 207 -2.27 0.60 -22.16
N ALA A 208 -2.86 0.93 -21.03
CA ALA A 208 -3.22 0.00 -19.95
C ALA A 208 -4.35 -0.95 -20.42
N LYS A 209 -4.09 -1.77 -21.43
CA LYS A 209 -5.03 -2.82 -21.85
C LYS A 209 -4.77 -4.15 -21.17
N GLU A 210 -3.65 -4.29 -20.48
CA GLU A 210 -3.53 -5.37 -19.52
C GLU A 210 -4.28 -4.96 -18.25
N PRO A 211 -5.36 -5.65 -17.88
CA PRO A 211 -5.95 -5.44 -16.58
C PRO A 211 -4.82 -5.67 -15.59
N VAL A 212 -4.51 -4.66 -14.77
CA VAL A 212 -3.71 -4.84 -13.57
C VAL A 212 -4.20 -6.14 -12.96
N LYS A 213 -3.37 -7.20 -13.03
CA LYS A 213 -3.73 -8.52 -12.53
C LYS A 213 -4.08 -8.28 -11.08
N ARG A 214 -5.39 -8.17 -10.79
CA ARG A 214 -5.88 -8.08 -9.42
C ARG A 214 -5.17 -9.21 -8.71
N PRO A 215 -4.49 -8.95 -7.57
CA PRO A 215 -3.80 -10.01 -6.86
C PRO A 215 -4.81 -11.14 -6.72
N GLN A 216 -4.55 -12.26 -7.39
CA GLN A 216 -5.47 -13.37 -7.44
C GLN A 216 -5.59 -13.85 -6.00
N THR A 217 -6.66 -13.42 -5.34
CA THR A 217 -7.00 -13.82 -3.98
C THR A 217 -7.19 -15.32 -4.07
N LYS A 218 -6.28 -16.07 -3.44
CA LYS A 218 -6.46 -17.51 -3.31
C LYS A 218 -7.55 -17.71 -2.27
N ASP A 219 -8.59 -18.44 -2.66
CA ASP A 219 -9.58 -18.92 -1.71
C ASP A 219 -8.91 -19.98 -0.84
N VAL A 220 -8.74 -19.64 0.44
CA VAL A 220 -8.25 -20.57 1.45
C VAL A 220 -9.39 -20.74 2.45
N TRP A 221 -10.14 -21.84 2.29
CA TRP A 221 -11.25 -22.22 3.17
C TRP A 221 -12.41 -21.21 3.25
N GLY A 222 -12.81 -20.62 2.12
CA GLY A 222 -13.92 -19.67 2.02
C GLY A 222 -13.55 -18.24 2.42
N VAL A 223 -12.27 -17.99 2.72
CA VAL A 223 -11.73 -16.65 3.02
C VAL A 223 -10.82 -16.23 1.87
N MET A 224 -11.12 -15.07 1.29
CA MET A 224 -10.28 -14.47 0.24
C MET A 224 -9.02 -13.87 0.86
N VAL A 225 -7.86 -14.48 0.61
CA VAL A 225 -6.58 -14.04 1.20
C VAL A 225 -5.61 -13.63 0.09
N ALA A 226 -4.96 -12.49 0.25
CA ALA A 226 -3.88 -12.06 -0.63
C ALA A 226 -2.72 -13.06 -0.58
N PRO A 227 -2.09 -13.43 -1.71
CA PRO A 227 -1.10 -14.51 -1.77
C PRO A 227 0.10 -14.31 -0.82
N ASP A 228 0.56 -13.07 -0.63
CA ASP A 228 1.65 -12.74 0.33
C ASP A 228 1.27 -12.95 1.80
N SER A 229 -0.03 -12.99 2.10
CA SER A 229 -0.58 -13.20 3.43
C SER A 229 -0.97 -14.65 3.70
N VAL A 230 -1.00 -15.52 2.67
CA VAL A 230 -1.36 -16.94 2.82
C VAL A 230 -0.34 -17.68 3.68
N ALA A 231 0.97 -17.51 3.42
CA ALA A 231 2.02 -18.17 4.20
C ALA A 231 2.05 -17.72 5.67
N LYS A 232 1.77 -16.42 5.91
CA LYS A 232 1.67 -15.87 7.27
C LYS A 232 0.44 -16.41 7.99
N MET A 233 -0.70 -16.48 7.30
CA MET A 233 -1.94 -17.04 7.84
C MET A 233 -1.79 -18.53 8.14
N GLU A 234 -1.17 -19.31 7.25
CA GLU A 234 -0.93 -20.73 7.43
C GLU A 234 -0.03 -20.99 8.64
N PHE A 235 1.06 -20.22 8.82
CA PHE A 235 1.92 -20.34 9.99
C PHE A 235 1.19 -19.99 11.30
N VAL A 236 0.36 -18.95 11.30
CA VAL A 236 -0.42 -18.56 12.48
C VAL A 236 -1.48 -19.60 12.82
N VAL A 237 -2.22 -20.10 11.82
CA VAL A 237 -3.27 -21.12 12.01
C VAL A 237 -2.68 -22.45 12.46
N THR A 238 -1.59 -22.91 11.84
CA THR A 238 -0.92 -24.15 12.24
C THR A 238 -0.30 -24.04 13.64
N GLY A 239 0.35 -22.91 13.95
CA GLY A 239 0.88 -22.63 15.29
C GLY A 239 -0.20 -22.63 16.37
N LEU A 240 -1.38 -22.09 16.05
CA LEU A 240 -2.55 -22.09 16.93
C LEU A 240 -3.10 -23.48 17.20
N MET A 241 -3.27 -24.27 16.15
CA MET A 241 -3.74 -25.64 16.27
C MET A 241 -2.78 -26.48 17.13
N ALA A 242 -1.47 -26.30 16.95
CA ALA A 242 -0.46 -26.96 17.78
C ALA A 242 -0.53 -26.53 19.25
N ALA A 243 -0.67 -25.23 19.53
CA ALA A 243 -0.81 -24.72 20.90
C ALA A 243 -2.08 -25.23 21.59
N ALA A 244 -3.21 -25.30 20.86
CA ALA A 244 -4.46 -25.84 21.37
C ALA A 244 -4.31 -27.32 21.75
N LEU A 245 -3.72 -28.14 20.88
CA LEU A 245 -3.46 -29.56 21.16
C LEU A 245 -2.55 -29.77 22.38
N LEU A 246 -1.49 -28.99 22.50
CA LEU A 246 -0.59 -29.05 23.67
C LEU A 246 -1.31 -28.69 24.98
N SER A 247 -2.20 -27.69 24.94
CA SER A 247 -2.98 -27.29 26.12
C SER A 247 -3.98 -28.37 26.55
N MET A 248 -4.62 -29.05 25.60
CA MET A 248 -5.53 -30.17 25.86
C MET A 248 -4.78 -31.38 26.44
N GLY A 249 -3.59 -31.69 25.89
CA GLY A 249 -2.72 -32.75 26.40
C GLY A 249 -2.25 -32.49 27.83
N ALA A 250 -1.80 -31.27 28.12
CA ALA A 250 -1.38 -30.86 29.47
C ALA A 250 -2.55 -30.90 30.47
N GLY A 251 -3.75 -30.46 30.07
CA GLY A 251 -4.97 -30.54 30.87
C GLY A 251 -5.38 -31.99 31.19
N GLY A 252 -5.31 -32.88 30.20
CA GLY A 252 -5.58 -34.30 30.37
C GLY A 252 -4.60 -34.99 31.35
N LEU A 253 -3.31 -34.71 31.21
CA LEU A 253 -2.26 -35.20 32.11
C LEU A 253 -2.46 -34.69 33.55
N PHE A 254 -2.81 -33.41 33.71
CA PHE A 254 -3.07 -32.83 35.01
C PHE A 254 -4.30 -33.47 35.68
N TRP A 255 -5.39 -33.65 34.94
CA TRP A 255 -6.60 -34.34 35.42
C TRP A 255 -6.29 -35.78 35.84
N TRP A 256 -5.57 -36.52 35.02
CA TRP A 256 -5.19 -37.91 35.31
C TRP A 256 -4.31 -38.04 36.55
N ARG A 257 -3.32 -37.14 36.74
CA ARG A 257 -2.51 -37.09 37.97
C ARG A 257 -3.37 -36.75 39.19
N HIS A 258 -4.36 -35.87 39.05
CA HIS A 258 -5.25 -35.49 40.14
C HIS A 258 -6.20 -36.62 40.55
N VAL A 259 -6.78 -37.34 39.57
CA VAL A 259 -7.65 -38.50 39.82
C VAL A 259 -6.88 -39.68 40.43
N ARG A 260 -5.65 -39.94 39.97
CA ARG A 260 -4.77 -40.95 40.58
C ARG A 260 -4.43 -40.61 42.04
N ARG A 261 -4.13 -39.35 42.34
CA ARG A 261 -3.89 -38.88 43.73
C ARG A 261 -5.14 -39.01 44.60
N ALA A 262 -6.34 -38.78 44.05
CA ALA A 262 -7.61 -38.96 44.76
C ALA A 262 -7.94 -40.43 45.04
N ARG A 263 -7.67 -41.35 44.09
CA ARG A 263 -7.84 -42.80 44.30
C ARG A 263 -6.89 -43.36 45.37
N LYS A 264 -5.64 -42.90 45.39
CA LYS A 264 -4.65 -43.36 46.40
C LYS A 264 -5.01 -42.96 47.84
N ARG A 265 -5.81 -41.90 48.03
CA ARG A 265 -6.34 -41.49 49.35
C ARG A 265 -7.57 -42.29 49.80
N ARG A 266 -8.33 -42.91 48.89
CA ARG A 266 -9.50 -43.74 49.23
C ARG A 266 -9.14 -45.21 49.52
N GLY A 267 -7.97 -45.69 49.07
CA GLY A 267 -7.53 -47.07 49.30
C GLY A 267 -6.74 -47.33 50.60
N GLY A 268 -6.61 -46.33 51.49
CA GLY A 268 -5.82 -46.44 52.72
C GLY A 268 -6.61 -46.34 54.03
N GLY A 269 -7.94 -46.51 54.00
CA GLY A 269 -8.84 -46.19 55.11
C GLY A 269 -9.82 -47.29 55.53
N THR A 270 -9.46 -48.56 55.41
CA THR A 270 -10.28 -49.68 55.93
C THR A 270 -9.39 -50.77 56.55
N ALA A 271 -8.83 -50.49 57.72
CA ALA A 271 -8.26 -51.52 58.60
C ALA A 271 -8.13 -51.03 60.04
N SER A 272 -9.26 -50.84 60.75
CA SER A 272 -9.36 -51.05 62.22
C SER A 272 -10.76 -50.70 62.72
N GLY A 273 -11.47 -51.68 63.29
CA GLY A 273 -12.59 -51.43 64.20
C GLY A 273 -13.82 -52.30 63.96
N GLY A 274 -14.03 -53.29 64.84
CA GLY A 274 -15.35 -53.89 65.03
C GLY A 274 -15.36 -55.41 65.19
N ALA A 275 -14.84 -55.92 66.31
CA ALA A 275 -15.18 -57.27 66.78
C ALA A 275 -16.32 -57.15 67.82
N ALA A 276 -17.18 -58.18 67.82
CA ALA A 276 -18.31 -58.45 68.73
C ALA A 276 -19.66 -57.79 68.39
N PHE A 277 -20.62 -58.57 67.90
CA PHE A 277 -21.75 -59.07 68.70
C PHE A 277 -22.64 -60.06 67.91
N ALA A 278 -22.94 -61.19 68.58
CA ALA A 278 -24.16 -62.04 68.54
C ALA A 278 -24.72 -62.62 67.21
N GLY A 279 -24.67 -63.96 67.11
CA GLY A 279 -25.79 -64.84 67.51
C GLY A 279 -26.89 -65.14 66.49
N GLY A 280 -27.22 -66.43 66.34
CA GLY A 280 -28.40 -66.98 65.65
C GLY A 280 -28.00 -68.02 64.61
N ASP A 281 -27.88 -69.30 64.95
CA ASP A 281 -28.98 -70.28 65.07
C ASP A 281 -29.73 -70.47 63.74
N GLN A 282 -29.46 -71.59 63.05
CA GLN A 282 -30.46 -72.62 62.79
C GLN A 282 -29.93 -73.75 61.89
N ASP A 283 -30.47 -74.93 62.22
CA ASP A 283 -30.64 -76.14 61.43
C ASP A 283 -29.47 -77.09 61.21
N ARG A 284 -29.63 -78.41 61.22
CA ARG A 284 -30.61 -79.38 61.77
C ARG A 284 -30.12 -80.73 61.24
N ALA A 285 -29.98 -81.73 62.12
CA ALA A 285 -29.98 -83.18 61.80
C ALA A 285 -28.84 -83.69 60.88
N VAL A 286 -28.19 -84.83 61.13
CA VAL A 286 -28.71 -86.20 61.20
C VAL A 286 -27.56 -87.09 61.72
N ARG A 287 -27.90 -88.03 62.63
CA ARG A 287 -27.36 -89.39 62.91
C ARG A 287 -25.96 -89.74 62.33
N ALA A 288 -25.04 -90.38 63.06
CA ALA A 288 -25.17 -91.45 64.04
C ALA A 288 -23.97 -91.48 65.00
#